data_AF-A0A5B8CVF1-F1
#
_entry.id   AF-A0A5B8CVF1-F1
#
_cell.length_a   1.000
_cell.length_b   1.000
_cell.length_c   1.000
_cell.angle_alpha   90.00
_cell.angle_beta   90.00
_cell.angle_gamma   90.00
#
_symmetry.space_group_name_H-M   'P 1'
#
loop_
_entity.id
_entity.type
_entity.pdbx_description
1 polymer ?
#
loop_
_entity_poly.entity_id
_entity_poly.type
_entity_poly.pdbx_seq_one_letter_code
_entity_poly.pdbx_strand_id
1 'polypeptide(L)'
;MSAVDSDAAVGTQYFKVNDLVRSGFSGAGDVYFAYAFPANLTPVSIMSPIYRVGRTFTSVQHRALRYDTLANKSQNGTNYLDLPTKNSVSAEITGEPTGIFASTTASTTLAKQDAVVNSNHIDFTLDTVYANEDGSSGAYSAITYVEASCNALPTEQFGAIRLRQTGQENATLKAIDITGYTIGTP
;
A
#
# COMPACT_ATOMS: atom_id res chain seq x y z
N MET A 1 -16.59 -0.69 12.13
CA MET A 1 -15.16 -0.71 12.49
C MET A 1 -14.96 -1.66 13.65
N SER A 2 -14.24 -2.78 13.45
CA SER A 2 -13.73 -3.56 14.57
C SER A 2 -12.59 -2.76 15.19
N ALA A 3 -12.86 -2.14 16.34
CA ALA A 3 -12.06 -1.09 16.96
C ALA A 3 -10.91 -1.64 17.82
N VAL A 4 -9.89 -2.24 17.19
CA VAL A 4 -8.56 -2.35 17.80
C VAL A 4 -7.51 -1.94 16.76
N ASP A 5 -7.56 -0.65 16.40
CA ASP A 5 -6.50 0.05 15.66
C ASP A 5 -5.43 0.61 16.63
N SER A 6 -5.70 0.58 17.93
CA SER A 6 -4.81 1.09 18.97
C SER A 6 -3.77 0.04 19.40
N ASP A 7 -2.51 0.46 19.53
CA ASP A 7 -1.56 -0.25 20.38
C ASP A 7 -1.85 0.10 21.86
N ALA A 8 -1.74 -0.87 22.77
CA ALA A 8 -1.90 -0.62 24.21
C ALA A 8 -0.62 -0.02 24.84
N ALA A 9 0.47 0.07 24.08
CA ALA A 9 1.71 0.66 24.52
C ALA A 9 1.57 2.17 24.82
N VAL A 10 2.21 2.59 25.91
CA VAL A 10 2.32 4.00 26.30
C VAL A 10 3.29 4.73 25.37
N GLY A 11 2.98 5.99 25.04
CA GLY A 11 3.84 6.86 24.24
C GLY A 11 3.19 7.34 22.94
N THR A 12 3.99 7.97 22.07
CA THR A 12 3.54 8.39 20.75
C THR A 12 3.41 7.17 19.84
N GLN A 13 2.22 6.98 19.28
CA GLN A 13 1.97 5.92 18.30
C GLN A 13 1.91 6.53 16.91
N TYR A 14 2.56 5.88 15.96
CA TYR A 14 2.52 6.26 14.57
C TYR A 14 1.71 5.25 13.79
N PHE A 15 0.78 5.75 12.97
CA PHE A 15 0.10 4.94 11.99
C PHE A 15 0.81 5.09 10.64
N LYS A 16 1.23 3.96 10.09
CA LYS A 16 1.90 3.87 8.81
C LYS A 16 1.11 3.00 7.86
N VAL A 17 0.92 3.50 6.65
CA VAL A 17 0.28 2.77 5.56
C VAL A 17 1.34 2.47 4.51
N ASN A 18 1.48 1.21 4.13
CA ASN A 18 2.34 0.79 3.04
C ASN A 18 1.59 0.53 1.74
N ASP A 19 0.28 0.39 1.82
CA ASP A 19 -0.52 0.15 0.65
C ASP A 19 -1.97 0.64 0.83
N LEU A 20 -2.53 1.15 -0.25
CA LEU A 20 -3.92 1.52 -0.40
C LEU A 20 -4.56 0.72 -1.53
N VAL A 21 -5.59 -0.07 -1.21
CA VAL A 21 -6.43 -0.73 -2.21
C VAL A 21 -7.77 -0.02 -2.37
N ARG A 22 -8.18 0.14 -3.62
CA ARG A 22 -9.52 0.53 -4.03
C ARG A 22 -10.20 -0.66 -4.73
N SER A 23 -11.43 -0.97 -4.32
CA SER A 23 -12.16 -2.16 -4.79
C SER A 23 -13.49 -1.79 -5.47
N GLY A 24 -14.13 -2.79 -6.09
CA GLY A 24 -15.47 -2.63 -6.69
C GLY A 24 -15.46 -2.18 -8.14
N PHE A 25 -14.40 -2.52 -8.88
CA PHE A 25 -14.23 -2.20 -10.30
C PHE A 25 -14.50 -3.37 -11.25
N SER A 26 -14.96 -4.51 -10.72
CA SER A 26 -15.31 -5.67 -11.55
C SER A 26 -16.40 -5.29 -12.55
N GLY A 27 -16.15 -5.59 -13.83
CA GLY A 27 -17.08 -5.26 -14.91
C GLY A 27 -17.18 -3.77 -15.28
N ALA A 28 -16.37 -2.89 -14.68
CA ALA A 28 -16.39 -1.45 -14.99
C ALA A 28 -15.74 -1.07 -16.35
N GLY A 29 -15.34 -2.06 -17.16
CA GLY A 29 -14.65 -1.84 -18.43
C GLY A 29 -13.27 -1.25 -18.22
N ASP A 30 -12.99 -0.13 -18.89
CA ASP A 30 -11.74 0.60 -18.75
C ASP A 30 -11.69 1.32 -17.40
N VAL A 31 -10.55 1.18 -16.73
CA VAL A 31 -10.27 1.79 -15.42
C VAL A 31 -8.93 2.48 -15.48
N TYR A 32 -8.94 3.79 -15.26
CA TYR A 32 -7.77 4.65 -15.25
C TYR A 32 -7.39 4.96 -13.81
N PHE A 33 -6.09 5.07 -13.55
CA PHE A 33 -5.57 5.49 -12.26
C PHE A 33 -4.42 6.46 -12.48
N ALA A 34 -4.28 7.39 -11.55
CA ALA A 34 -3.21 8.36 -11.55
C ALA A 34 -2.79 8.65 -10.10
N TYR A 35 -1.62 9.25 -9.95
CA TYR A 35 -1.19 9.84 -8.70
C TYR A 35 -0.51 11.17 -8.97
N ALA A 36 -0.65 12.10 -8.03
CA ALA A 36 -0.10 13.43 -8.13
C ALA A 36 0.58 13.85 -6.83
N PHE A 37 1.62 14.64 -6.99
CA PHE A 37 2.31 15.33 -5.91
C PHE A 37 1.99 16.83 -6.04
N PRO A 38 1.59 17.53 -4.97
CA PRO A 38 1.33 18.97 -5.05
C PRO A 38 2.56 19.73 -5.55
N ALA A 39 2.42 20.50 -6.63
CA ALA A 39 3.55 21.10 -7.36
C ALA A 39 4.38 22.08 -6.51
N ASN A 40 3.80 22.65 -5.46
CA ASN A 40 4.45 23.57 -4.52
C ASN A 40 5.23 22.85 -3.39
N LEU A 41 5.22 21.52 -3.35
CA LEU A 41 5.91 20.71 -2.35
C LEU A 41 7.08 19.95 -3.00
N THR A 42 8.06 20.72 -3.50
CA THR A 42 9.37 20.21 -3.89
C THR A 42 10.38 20.61 -2.80
N PRO A 43 11.04 19.64 -2.14
CA PRO A 43 11.60 18.43 -2.75
C PRO A 43 10.86 17.13 -2.35
N VAL A 44 11.09 16.10 -3.17
CA VAL A 44 10.73 14.67 -2.96
C VAL A 44 11.18 14.12 -1.58
N SER A 45 11.96 14.88 -0.81
CA SER A 45 12.41 14.55 0.54
C SER A 45 11.34 14.63 1.62
N ILE A 46 10.24 15.38 1.41
CA ILE A 46 9.16 15.55 2.39
C ILE A 46 7.85 14.86 1.99
N MET A 47 7.85 14.13 0.87
CA MET A 47 6.67 13.46 0.33
C MET A 47 6.84 11.94 0.37
N SER A 48 5.78 11.25 0.77
CA SER A 48 5.68 9.80 0.68
C SER A 48 5.53 9.36 -0.78
N PRO A 49 6.43 8.51 -1.30
CA PRO A 49 6.38 8.06 -2.69
C PRO A 49 5.25 7.05 -2.94
N ILE A 50 4.85 6.95 -4.21
CA ILE A 50 4.14 5.79 -4.77
C ILE A 50 5.18 4.95 -5.52
N TYR A 51 5.29 3.68 -5.18
CA TYR A 51 6.26 2.76 -5.78
C TYR A 51 5.66 1.94 -6.91
N ARG A 52 4.39 1.57 -6.75
CA ARG A 52 3.66 0.74 -7.70
C ARG A 52 2.20 1.13 -7.69
N VAL A 53 1.60 1.10 -8.85
CA VAL A 53 0.14 1.13 -9.01
C VAL A 53 -0.24 0.09 -10.05
N GLY A 54 -1.25 -0.71 -9.74
CA GLY A 54 -1.66 -1.76 -10.67
C GLY A 54 -2.98 -2.43 -10.32
N ARG A 55 -3.50 -3.16 -11.30
CA ARG A 55 -4.73 -3.96 -11.21
C ARG A 55 -4.43 -5.25 -10.46
N THR A 56 -4.38 -5.21 -9.13
CA THR A 56 -4.14 -6.37 -8.29
C THR A 56 -4.80 -6.25 -6.92
N PHE A 57 -5.04 -7.38 -6.28
CA PHE A 57 -5.52 -7.44 -4.89
C PHE A 57 -4.38 -7.59 -3.89
N THR A 58 -3.21 -8.09 -4.29
CA THR A 58 -2.15 -8.44 -3.34
C THR A 58 -1.13 -7.31 -3.20
N SER A 59 -1.02 -6.76 -2.00
CA SER A 59 0.07 -5.83 -1.67
C SER A 59 1.33 -6.62 -1.34
N VAL A 60 2.43 -6.23 -1.95
CA VAL A 60 3.74 -6.85 -1.75
C VAL A 60 4.69 -5.86 -1.09
N GLN A 61 5.62 -6.35 -0.29
CA GLN A 61 6.56 -5.49 0.42
C GLN A 61 7.60 -4.89 -0.54
N HIS A 62 7.42 -3.62 -0.93
CA HIS A 62 8.40 -2.90 -1.73
C HIS A 62 9.71 -2.64 -0.97
N ARG A 63 9.61 -2.18 0.28
CA ARG A 63 10.75 -1.59 0.99
C ARG A 63 11.71 -2.68 1.50
N ALA A 64 12.98 -2.58 1.09
CA ALA A 64 14.04 -3.49 1.51
C ALA A 64 14.67 -3.12 2.85
N LEU A 65 14.92 -1.82 3.08
CA LEU A 65 15.77 -1.28 4.14
C LEU A 65 15.23 0.07 4.63
N ARG A 66 15.87 0.65 5.65
CA ARG A 66 15.53 1.96 6.21
C ARG A 66 15.57 3.07 5.16
N TYR A 67 14.70 4.06 5.25
CA TYR A 67 14.47 5.04 4.19
C TYR A 67 15.22 6.37 4.43
N ASP A 68 16.49 6.28 4.87
CA ASP A 68 17.32 7.41 5.34
C ASP A 68 18.19 8.06 4.23
N THR A 69 18.71 7.27 3.29
CA THR A 69 19.63 7.71 2.23
C THR A 69 19.10 7.39 0.85
N LEU A 70 19.49 8.15 -0.18
CA LEU A 70 19.09 7.86 -1.57
C LEU A 70 19.44 6.43 -2.01
N ALA A 71 20.57 5.89 -1.53
CA ALA A 71 20.98 4.51 -1.80
C ALA A 71 19.97 3.52 -1.24
N ASN A 72 19.62 3.62 0.05
CA ASN A 72 18.65 2.71 0.66
C ASN A 72 17.25 2.90 0.08
N LYS A 73 16.88 4.14 -0.30
CA LYS A 73 15.61 4.44 -0.95
C LYS A 73 15.42 3.77 -2.31
N SER A 74 16.53 3.45 -2.99
CA SER A 74 16.56 2.78 -4.28
C SER A 74 16.57 1.25 -4.19
N GLN A 75 16.61 0.68 -2.98
CA GLN A 75 16.68 -0.75 -2.77
C GLN A 75 15.28 -1.35 -2.59
N ASN A 76 14.92 -2.22 -3.52
CA ASN A 76 13.68 -3.00 -3.46
C ASN A 76 13.90 -4.29 -2.66
N GLY A 77 12.85 -4.78 -1.99
CA GLY A 77 12.88 -6.04 -1.25
C GLY A 77 13.35 -7.20 -2.14
N THR A 78 13.99 -8.20 -1.54
CA THR A 78 14.46 -9.37 -2.30
C THR A 78 13.31 -10.02 -3.06
N ASN A 79 13.45 -10.20 -4.38
CA ASN A 79 12.44 -10.73 -5.30
C ASN A 79 11.23 -9.82 -5.57
N TYR A 80 11.26 -8.54 -5.19
CA TYR A 80 10.20 -7.59 -5.54
C TYR A 80 9.99 -7.51 -7.06
N LEU A 81 8.73 -7.55 -7.49
CA LEU A 81 8.33 -7.45 -8.88
C LEU A 81 7.44 -6.20 -9.09
N ASP A 82 7.83 -5.37 -10.06
CA ASP A 82 7.04 -4.19 -10.46
C ASP A 82 5.68 -4.58 -11.05
N LEU A 83 5.61 -5.73 -11.71
CA LEU A 83 4.41 -6.23 -12.38
C LEU A 83 4.01 -7.61 -11.82
N PRO A 84 2.69 -7.85 -11.63
CA PRO A 84 2.19 -9.18 -11.32
C PRO A 84 2.58 -10.21 -12.39
N THR A 85 3.12 -11.37 -12.00
CA THR A 85 3.52 -12.45 -12.92
C THR A 85 2.78 -13.77 -12.69
N LYS A 86 1.97 -13.88 -11.63
CA LYS A 86 1.21 -15.09 -11.31
C LYS A 86 -0.21 -15.07 -11.86
N ASN A 87 -0.72 -16.28 -12.07
CA ASN A 87 -2.13 -16.54 -12.41
C ASN A 87 -2.98 -16.93 -11.19
N SER A 88 -2.36 -17.13 -10.02
CA SER A 88 -3.09 -17.39 -8.77
C SER A 88 -2.30 -16.92 -7.55
N VAL A 89 -2.89 -15.99 -6.80
CA VAL A 89 -2.47 -15.55 -5.46
C VAL A 89 -3.74 -15.27 -4.67
N SER A 90 -3.86 -15.83 -3.47
CA SER A 90 -5.03 -15.63 -2.59
C SER A 90 -4.73 -14.73 -1.39
N ALA A 91 -3.46 -14.49 -1.09
CA ALA A 91 -3.07 -13.64 0.01
C ALA A 91 -3.38 -12.17 -0.31
N GLU A 92 -3.98 -11.48 0.64
CA GLU A 92 -4.25 -10.05 0.57
C GLU A 92 -2.96 -9.22 0.67
N ILE A 93 -2.08 -9.62 1.59
CA ILE A 93 -0.83 -8.94 1.89
C ILE A 93 0.25 -9.99 1.97
N THR A 94 1.39 -9.70 1.37
CA THR A 94 2.59 -10.52 1.50
C THR A 94 3.80 -9.65 1.88
N GLY A 95 4.82 -10.30 2.43
CA GLY A 95 5.99 -9.64 2.99
C GLY A 95 6.58 -10.43 4.14
N GLU A 96 7.31 -9.76 5.03
CA GLU A 96 7.80 -10.35 6.27
C GLU A 96 6.67 -10.52 7.29
N PRO A 97 6.31 -11.76 7.70
CA PRO A 97 5.15 -11.98 8.55
C PRO A 97 5.35 -11.49 9.99
N THR A 98 6.58 -11.54 10.49
CA THR A 98 6.93 -11.22 11.88
C THR A 98 7.41 -9.78 12.07
N GLY A 99 7.45 -8.99 11.00
CA GLY A 99 8.19 -7.73 10.98
C GLY A 99 9.70 -7.94 11.04
N ILE A 100 10.43 -6.92 10.60
CA ILE A 100 11.89 -6.85 10.65
C ILE A 100 12.30 -5.45 11.10
N PHE A 101 13.50 -5.30 11.65
CA PHE A 101 14.05 -3.98 11.96
C PHE A 101 14.25 -3.17 10.67
N ALA A 102 14.18 -1.84 10.76
CA ALA A 102 14.43 -0.97 9.61
C ALA A 102 15.84 -1.18 9.00
N SER A 103 16.82 -1.58 9.80
CA SER A 103 18.19 -1.87 9.35
C SER A 103 18.37 -3.28 8.76
N THR A 104 17.34 -4.13 8.80
CA THR A 104 17.40 -5.49 8.27
C THR A 104 16.87 -5.48 6.83
N THR A 105 17.62 -6.08 5.90
CA THR A 105 17.16 -6.23 4.53
C THR A 105 16.03 -7.25 4.47
N ALA A 106 14.88 -6.88 3.89
CA ALA A 106 13.79 -7.81 3.64
C ALA A 106 14.23 -8.98 2.75
N SER A 107 13.99 -10.20 3.22
CA SER A 107 14.39 -11.47 2.62
C SER A 107 13.15 -12.31 2.28
N THR A 108 12.30 -11.72 1.45
CA THR A 108 11.09 -12.36 0.96
C THR A 108 11.41 -13.33 -0.19
N THR A 109 10.62 -14.40 -0.32
CA THR A 109 10.71 -15.32 -1.45
C THR A 109 9.94 -14.77 -2.66
N LEU A 110 10.26 -15.24 -3.86
CA LEU A 110 9.46 -14.97 -5.07
C LEU A 110 7.98 -15.37 -4.88
N ALA A 111 7.71 -16.40 -4.08
CA ALA A 111 6.35 -16.78 -3.73
C ALA A 111 5.57 -15.66 -3.01
N LYS A 112 6.27 -14.81 -2.23
CA LYS A 112 5.72 -13.74 -1.38
C LYS A 112 5.89 -12.32 -1.96
N GLN A 113 6.49 -12.16 -3.12
CA GLN A 113 6.72 -10.84 -3.75
C GLN A 113 6.05 -10.70 -5.12
N ASP A 114 5.00 -11.48 -5.32
CA ASP A 114 4.28 -11.50 -6.57
C ASP A 114 2.79 -11.49 -6.29
N ALA A 115 2.04 -11.03 -7.27
CA ALA A 115 0.63 -10.79 -7.19
C ALA A 115 -0.06 -11.38 -8.42
N VAL A 116 -1.39 -11.39 -8.43
CA VAL A 116 -2.19 -11.76 -9.60
C VAL A 116 -2.87 -10.53 -10.15
N VAL A 117 -2.97 -10.42 -11.48
CA VAL A 117 -3.79 -9.38 -12.10
C VAL A 117 -5.25 -9.59 -11.68
N ASN A 118 -5.89 -8.54 -11.19
CA ASN A 118 -7.26 -8.60 -10.69
C ASN A 118 -8.09 -7.43 -11.26
N SER A 119 -9.25 -7.75 -11.80
CA SER A 119 -10.15 -6.77 -12.42
C SER A 119 -11.00 -5.96 -11.42
N ASN A 120 -11.06 -6.37 -10.16
CA ASN A 120 -11.86 -5.70 -9.14
C ASN A 120 -11.08 -4.68 -8.32
N HIS A 121 -9.76 -4.79 -8.28
CA HIS A 121 -8.92 -4.04 -7.33
C HIS A 121 -7.83 -3.21 -8.03
N ILE A 122 -7.52 -2.07 -7.42
CA ILE A 122 -6.36 -1.25 -7.74
C ILE A 122 -5.56 -1.09 -6.45
N ASP A 123 -4.30 -1.48 -6.49
CA ASP A 123 -3.36 -1.48 -5.37
C ASP A 123 -2.33 -0.38 -5.62
N PHE A 124 -2.17 0.52 -4.65
CA PHE A 124 -1.17 1.57 -4.63
C PHE A 124 -0.17 1.27 -3.52
N THR A 125 1.01 0.81 -3.91
CA THR A 125 2.12 0.57 -2.97
C THR A 125 2.80 1.90 -2.67
N LEU A 126 2.87 2.25 -1.39
CA LEU A 126 3.29 3.57 -0.89
C LEU A 126 4.03 3.45 0.46
N ASP A 127 4.56 4.55 0.99
CA ASP A 127 5.13 4.59 2.36
C ASP A 127 4.65 5.87 3.05
N THR A 128 3.40 5.86 3.52
CA THR A 128 2.75 7.04 4.11
C THR A 128 2.80 6.99 5.62
N VAL A 129 3.57 7.91 6.21
CA VAL A 129 3.67 8.15 7.65
C VAL A 129 4.19 9.58 7.88
N TYR A 130 3.65 10.28 8.89
CA TYR A 130 4.05 11.66 9.20
C TYR A 130 5.50 11.75 9.70
N ALA A 131 5.86 10.91 10.67
CA ALA A 131 7.21 10.81 11.21
C ALA A 131 7.54 9.33 11.40
N ASN A 132 8.68 8.92 10.89
CA ASN A 132 9.12 7.54 10.93
C ASN A 132 10.34 7.38 11.85
N GLU A 133 10.46 6.23 12.49
CA GLU A 133 11.53 5.92 13.45
C GLU A 133 12.93 5.87 12.79
N ASP A 134 12.98 5.82 11.46
CA ASP A 134 14.21 5.87 10.67
C ASP A 134 14.69 7.28 10.31
N GLY A 135 14.02 8.32 10.82
CA GLY A 135 14.37 9.73 10.60
C GLY A 135 13.78 10.35 9.35
N SER A 136 12.96 9.62 8.58
CA SER A 136 12.18 10.21 7.49
C SER A 136 10.88 10.84 8.01
N SER A 137 10.57 12.06 7.57
CA SER A 137 9.28 12.70 7.82
C SER A 137 8.61 13.03 6.49
N GLY A 138 7.52 12.32 6.17
CA GLY A 138 6.66 12.62 5.05
C GLY A 138 5.46 13.43 5.54
N ALA A 139 5.60 14.76 5.64
CA ALA A 139 4.47 15.59 6.07
C ALA A 139 3.28 15.52 5.11
N TYR A 140 3.50 15.02 3.89
CA TYR A 140 2.52 14.93 2.83
C TYR A 140 2.53 13.57 2.14
N SER A 141 1.34 13.00 1.92
CA SER A 141 1.14 11.84 1.06
C SER A 141 0.95 12.25 -0.40
N ALA A 142 1.17 11.31 -1.32
CA ALA A 142 0.66 11.46 -2.67
C ALA A 142 -0.88 11.51 -2.67
N ILE A 143 -1.45 12.16 -3.68
CA ILE A 143 -2.87 12.10 -3.98
C ILE A 143 -3.09 10.99 -5.01
N THR A 144 -3.91 9.99 -4.69
CA THR A 144 -4.28 8.91 -5.60
C THR A 144 -5.63 9.19 -6.25
N TYR A 145 -5.74 8.93 -7.55
CA TYR A 145 -6.96 9.09 -8.33
C TYR A 145 -7.30 7.78 -9.06
N VAL A 146 -8.59 7.46 -9.09
CA VAL A 146 -9.14 6.34 -9.85
C VAL A 146 -10.38 6.82 -10.58
N GLU A 147 -10.44 6.52 -11.87
CA GLU A 147 -11.57 6.78 -12.75
C GLU A 147 -12.02 5.48 -13.39
N ALA A 148 -13.33 5.24 -13.37
CA ALA A 148 -13.94 4.08 -13.98
C ALA A 148 -15.29 4.49 -14.56
N SER A 149 -15.71 3.82 -15.63
CA SER A 149 -17.06 4.01 -16.15
C SER A 149 -18.11 3.61 -15.11
N CYS A 150 -19.23 4.33 -15.07
CA CYS A 150 -20.31 4.06 -14.14
C CYS A 150 -21.65 4.02 -14.87
N ASN A 151 -22.38 2.90 -14.70
CA ASN A 151 -23.75 2.74 -15.20
C ASN A 151 -24.78 2.87 -14.08
N ALA A 152 -24.31 3.08 -12.85
CA ALA A 152 -25.11 3.21 -11.64
C ALA A 152 -24.44 4.19 -10.67
N LEU A 153 -25.24 4.74 -9.75
CA LEU A 153 -24.73 5.55 -8.66
C LEU A 153 -23.88 4.68 -7.72
N PRO A 154 -22.69 5.15 -7.29
CA PRO A 154 -21.91 4.46 -6.28
C PRO A 154 -22.70 4.29 -4.99
N THR A 155 -22.52 3.16 -4.32
CA THR A 155 -23.10 2.87 -3.01
C THR A 155 -22.00 2.64 -1.99
N GLU A 156 -22.28 2.89 -0.71
CA GLU A 156 -21.34 2.57 0.36
C GLU A 156 -21.20 1.06 0.52
N GLN A 157 -19.98 0.56 0.46
CA GLN A 157 -19.65 -0.84 0.63
C GLN A 157 -18.48 -0.99 1.59
N PHE A 158 -18.56 -1.97 2.48
CA PHE A 158 -17.45 -2.33 3.37
C PHE A 158 -16.32 -2.99 2.57
N GLY A 159 -15.06 -2.63 2.83
CA GLY A 159 -13.90 -3.14 2.09
C GLY A 159 -13.65 -2.46 0.73
N ALA A 160 -14.42 -1.40 0.42
CA ALA A 160 -14.21 -0.54 -0.74
C ALA A 160 -12.82 0.11 -0.75
N ILE A 161 -12.31 0.41 0.44
CA ILE A 161 -10.99 0.97 0.68
C ILE A 161 -10.28 0.05 1.68
N ARG A 162 -9.00 -0.23 1.42
CA ARG A 162 -8.16 -1.02 2.31
C ARG A 162 -6.84 -0.34 2.55
N LEU A 163 -6.46 -0.20 3.82
CA LEU A 163 -5.14 0.26 4.21
C LEU A 163 -4.36 -0.93 4.72
N ARG A 164 -3.12 -1.09 4.27
CA ARG A 164 -2.33 -2.28 4.59
C ARG A 164 -0.92 -1.91 5.00
N GLN A 165 -0.38 -2.71 5.91
CA GLN A 165 0.98 -2.63 6.38
C GLN A 165 1.72 -3.90 5.96
N THR A 166 2.87 -3.72 5.32
CA THR A 166 3.79 -4.82 4.98
C THR A 166 4.89 -4.87 6.05
N GLY A 167 5.42 -6.06 6.34
CA GLY A 167 6.16 -6.27 7.58
C GLY A 167 7.51 -5.57 7.64
N GLN A 168 7.54 -4.40 8.28
CA GLN A 168 8.75 -3.62 8.48
C GLN A 168 8.64 -2.78 9.76
N GLU A 169 9.77 -2.38 10.33
CA GLU A 169 9.84 -1.58 11.57
C GLU A 169 9.18 -2.31 12.74
N ASN A 170 9.45 -3.62 12.84
CA ASN A 170 8.82 -4.54 13.80
C ASN A 170 7.30 -4.64 13.71
N ALA A 171 6.68 -4.02 12.71
CA ALA A 171 5.27 -4.20 12.45
C ALA A 171 5.02 -5.50 11.70
N THR A 172 3.93 -6.17 12.08
CA THR A 172 3.44 -7.35 11.39
C THR A 172 2.53 -6.95 10.23
N LEU A 173 2.18 -7.92 9.37
CA LEU A 173 1.17 -7.70 8.34
C LEU A 173 -0.16 -7.32 8.99
N LYS A 174 -0.75 -6.21 8.54
CA LYS A 174 -2.06 -5.73 9.01
C LYS A 174 -2.88 -5.19 7.84
N ALA A 175 -4.18 -5.43 7.88
CA ALA A 175 -5.16 -4.89 6.95
C ALA A 175 -6.25 -4.15 7.75
N ILE A 176 -6.67 -2.99 7.25
CA ILE A 176 -7.80 -2.24 7.77
C ILE A 176 -8.77 -2.03 6.63
N ASP A 177 -9.94 -2.64 6.76
CA ASP A 177 -11.08 -2.46 5.85
C ASP A 177 -11.88 -1.23 6.22
N ILE A 178 -12.11 -0.38 5.23
CA ILE A 178 -12.80 0.90 5.35
C ILE A 178 -14.00 0.90 4.42
N THR A 179 -15.13 1.39 4.92
CA THR A 179 -16.32 1.66 4.09
C THR A 179 -16.04 2.80 3.14
N GLY A 180 -16.41 2.63 1.87
CA GLY A 180 -16.26 3.65 0.85
C GLY A 180 -17.28 3.45 -0.27
N TYR A 181 -17.33 4.39 -1.21
CA TYR A 181 -18.24 4.33 -2.33
C TYR A 181 -17.66 3.50 -3.47
N THR A 182 -18.42 2.51 -3.94
CA THR A 182 -18.08 1.67 -5.11
C THR A 182 -19.29 1.49 -6.01
N ILE A 183 -19.03 1.18 -7.28
CA ILE A 183 -20.08 0.87 -8.26
C ILE A 183 -20.42 -0.63 -8.25
N GLY A 184 -19.42 -1.49 -8.04
CA GLY A 184 -19.59 -2.94 -7.88
C GLY A 184 -19.28 -3.43 -6.46
N THR A 185 -19.37 -4.75 -6.28
CA THR A 185 -19.05 -5.41 -5.00
C THR A 185 -17.53 -5.40 -4.76
N PRO A 186 -17.06 -4.91 -3.60
CA PRO A 186 -15.65 -4.98 -3.20
C PRO A 186 -15.11 -6.39 -3.10
#